data_AF-D4XLY3-F1
#
_entry.id   AF-D4XLY3-F1
#
_cell.length_a   1.000
_cell.length_b   1.000
_cell.length_c   1.000
_cell.angle_alpha   90.00
_cell.angle_beta   90.00
_cell.angle_gamma   90.00
#
_symmetry.space_group_name_H-M   'P 1'
#
loop_
_entity.id
_entity.type
_entity.pdbx_description
1 polymer ?
#
loop_
_entity_poly.entity_id
_entity_poly.type
_entity_poly.pdbx_seq_one_letter_code
_entity_poly.pdbx_strand_id
1 'polypeptide(L)'
;MTPRTQGYIFILITMCIWGGFTIFSRLNAHWHINAWDLVAMRFAIASMILMPILIYKKDLAFLWQPRAVILALIGGLAYCFTVYIAFLHAPAAHAAIFLNGCIPLCTAVAAYLIFKQPFDKHTWMSLVIMLSALALMSYLMLHEQTTVFG
;
A
#
# COMPACT_ATOMS: atom_id res chain seq x y z
N MET A 1 24.13 8.96 -16.00
CA MET A 1 23.71 7.64 -15.50
C MET A 1 22.79 7.01 -16.53
N THR A 2 22.97 5.74 -16.86
CA THR A 2 22.09 5.02 -17.78
C THR A 2 20.69 4.87 -17.16
N PRO A 3 19.59 5.01 -17.93
CA PRO A 3 18.22 4.95 -17.41
C PRO A 3 17.91 3.67 -16.62
N ARG A 4 18.55 2.54 -17.00
CA ARG A 4 18.40 1.25 -16.32
C ARG A 4 18.94 1.28 -14.88
N THR A 5 20.10 1.89 -14.67
CA THR A 5 20.73 1.99 -13.34
C THR A 5 19.94 2.91 -12.41
N GLN A 6 19.37 4.01 -12.94
CA GLN A 6 18.44 4.85 -12.19
C GLN A 6 17.18 4.08 -11.80
N GLY A 7 16.63 3.28 -12.71
CA GLY A 7 15.49 2.39 -12.43
C GLY A 7 15.76 1.44 -11.25
N TYR A 8 16.91 0.76 -11.23
CA TYR A 8 17.26 -0.14 -10.12
C TYR A 8 17.41 0.59 -8.78
N ILE A 9 18.00 1.79 -8.77
CA ILE A 9 18.11 2.60 -7.55
C ILE A 9 16.72 2.98 -7.02
N PHE A 10 15.80 3.39 -7.90
CA PHE A 10 14.43 3.71 -7.47
C PHE A 10 13.68 2.50 -6.93
N ILE A 11 13.88 1.32 -7.53
CA ILE A 11 13.29 0.06 -7.02
C ILE A 11 13.86 -0.27 -5.62
N LEU A 12 15.17 -0.12 -5.42
CA LEU A 12 15.79 -0.37 -4.13
C LEU A 12 15.22 0.58 -3.05
N ILE A 13 15.10 1.86 -3.38
CA ILE A 13 14.54 2.87 -2.47
C ILE A 13 13.09 2.53 -2.12
N THR A 14 12.25 2.18 -3.11
CA THR A 14 10.85 1.83 -2.84
C THR A 14 10.72 0.57 -2.00
N MET A 15 11.57 -0.45 -2.23
CA MET A 15 11.64 -1.65 -1.39
C MET A 15 11.99 -1.32 0.06
N CYS A 16 12.98 -0.47 0.29
CA CYS A 16 13.35 -0.03 1.64
C CYS A 16 12.22 0.75 2.34
N ILE A 17 11.52 1.62 1.61
CA ILE A 17 10.39 2.40 2.16
C ILE A 17 9.23 1.48 2.55
N TRP A 18 8.84 0.55 1.67
CA TRP A 18 7.74 -0.38 1.94
C TRP A 18 8.10 -1.44 2.99
N GLY A 19 9.35 -1.92 2.99
CA GLY A 19 9.87 -2.81 4.02
C GLY A 19 9.87 -2.14 5.40
N GLY A 20 10.39 -0.90 5.47
CA GLY A 20 10.37 -0.09 6.69
C GLY A 20 8.96 0.17 7.21
N PHE A 21 8.01 0.49 6.32
CA PHE A 21 6.60 0.62 6.69
C PHE A 21 6.05 -0.64 7.35
N THR A 22 6.34 -1.81 6.78
CA THR A 22 5.87 -3.10 7.33
C THR A 22 6.43 -3.39 8.73
N ILE A 23 7.71 -3.08 8.94
CA ILE A 23 8.36 -3.23 10.26
C ILE A 23 7.76 -2.26 11.27
N PHE A 24 7.57 -1.00 10.88
CA PHE A 24 6.99 0.03 11.74
C PHE A 24 5.54 -0.28 12.11
N SER A 25 4.74 -0.84 11.18
CA SER A 25 3.38 -1.33 11.48
C SER A 25 3.36 -2.46 12.50
N ARG A 26 4.35 -3.37 12.50
CA ARG A 26 4.49 -4.38 13.56
C ARG A 26 4.82 -3.74 14.91
N LEU A 27 5.74 -2.79 14.94
CA LEU A 27 6.11 -2.09 16.18
C LEU A 27 4.93 -1.30 16.76
N ASN A 28 4.12 -0.69 15.90
CA ASN A 28 2.91 0.03 16.27
C ASN A 28 1.89 -0.86 17.00
N ALA A 29 1.72 -2.11 16.54
CA ALA A 29 0.86 -3.10 17.20
C ALA A 29 1.33 -3.44 18.63
N HIS A 30 2.65 -3.43 18.89
CA HIS A 30 3.20 -3.63 20.23
C HIS A 30 3.04 -2.39 21.12
N TRP A 31 3.13 -1.18 20.55
CA TRP A 31 3.18 0.08 21.29
C TRP A 31 1.79 0.68 21.57
N HIS A 32 0.70 0.02 21.16
CA HIS A 32 -0.70 0.46 21.34
C HIS A 32 -0.97 1.89 20.86
N ILE A 33 -0.18 2.38 19.90
CA ILE A 33 -0.34 3.71 19.34
C ILE A 33 -1.62 3.73 18.52
N ASN A 34 -2.45 4.75 18.76
CA ASN A 34 -3.75 4.87 18.11
C ASN A 34 -3.58 5.05 16.60
N ALA A 35 -4.37 4.33 15.79
CA ALA A 35 -4.28 4.33 14.32
C ALA A 35 -4.34 5.75 13.71
N TRP A 36 -5.10 6.64 14.35
CA TRP A 36 -5.24 8.04 13.98
C TRP A 36 -3.92 8.82 14.01
N ASP A 37 -3.08 8.56 15.01
CA ASP A 37 -1.82 9.28 15.19
C ASP A 37 -0.78 8.87 14.13
N LEU A 38 -0.81 7.59 13.74
CA LEU A 38 0.03 7.07 12.67
C LEU A 38 -0.37 7.61 11.29
N VAL A 39 -1.67 7.73 11.02
CA VAL A 39 -2.18 8.41 9.82
C VAL A 39 -1.74 9.86 9.82
N ALA A 40 -1.93 10.56 10.95
CA ALA A 40 -1.56 11.96 11.09
C ALA A 40 -0.06 12.17 10.83
N MET A 41 0.82 11.38 11.44
CA MET A 41 2.27 11.45 11.19
C MET A 41 2.62 11.20 9.72
N ARG A 42 2.01 10.19 9.08
CA ARG A 42 2.29 9.85 7.68
C ARG A 42 1.95 11.02 6.75
N PHE A 43 0.77 11.61 6.92
CA PHE A 43 0.34 12.75 6.10
C PHE A 43 1.03 14.06 6.50
N ALA A 44 1.37 14.25 7.77
CA ALA A 44 2.09 15.42 8.25
C ALA A 44 3.51 15.46 7.66
N ILE A 45 4.27 14.35 7.73
CA ILE A 45 5.61 14.26 7.15
C ILE A 45 5.54 14.44 5.63
N ALA A 46 4.59 13.76 4.96
CA ALA A 46 4.38 13.92 3.52
C ALA A 46 4.07 15.38 3.15
N SER A 47 3.18 16.05 3.90
CA SER A 47 2.83 17.45 3.68
C SER A 47 4.03 18.38 3.93
N MET A 48 4.84 18.13 4.96
CA MET A 48 5.99 18.96 5.32
C MET A 48 7.10 18.89 4.27
N ILE A 49 7.28 17.72 3.64
CA ILE A 49 8.24 17.55 2.54
C ILE A 49 7.68 18.13 1.24
N LEU A 50 6.39 17.91 0.95
CA LEU A 50 5.80 18.29 -0.33
C LEU A 50 5.44 19.78 -0.42
N MET A 51 5.04 20.43 0.69
CA MET A 51 4.73 21.87 0.78
C MET A 51 5.84 22.77 0.19
N PRO A 52 7.10 22.68 0.65
CA PRO A 52 8.16 23.56 0.16
C PRO A 52 8.46 23.34 -1.33
N ILE A 53 8.32 22.10 -1.81
CA ILE A 53 8.48 21.76 -3.23
C ILE A 53 7.36 22.39 -4.07
N LEU A 54 6.12 22.38 -3.58
CA LEU A 54 4.99 22.97 -4.28
C LEU A 54 5.04 24.50 -4.31
N ILE A 55 5.46 25.12 -3.20
CA ILE A 55 5.67 26.57 -3.13
C ILE A 55 6.78 26.97 -4.11
N TYR A 56 7.87 26.21 -4.17
CA TYR A 56 8.96 26.46 -5.11
C TYR A 56 8.52 26.33 -6.58
N LYS A 57 7.68 25.33 -6.90
CA LYS A 57 7.12 25.15 -8.25
C LYS A 57 5.94 26.07 -8.60
N LYS A 58 5.43 26.86 -7.64
CA LYS A 58 4.22 27.70 -7.76
C LYS A 58 2.97 26.97 -8.27
N ASP A 59 2.90 25.65 -8.06
CA ASP A 59 1.83 24.78 -8.58
C ASP A 59 0.67 24.62 -7.58
N LEU A 60 0.35 25.70 -6.85
CA LEU A 60 -0.72 25.73 -5.85
C LEU A 60 -2.12 25.57 -6.47
N ALA A 61 -2.24 25.81 -7.78
CA ALA A 61 -3.48 25.58 -8.52
C ALA A 61 -3.89 24.10 -8.52
N PHE A 62 -2.93 23.17 -8.43
CA PHE A 62 -3.22 21.73 -8.32
C PHE A 62 -3.95 21.37 -7.02
N LEU A 63 -3.66 22.05 -5.90
CA LEU A 63 -4.36 21.81 -4.63
C LEU A 63 -5.83 22.19 -4.67
N TRP A 64 -6.18 23.20 -5.48
CA TRP A 64 -7.56 23.68 -5.59
C TRP A 64 -8.40 22.87 -6.59
N GLN A 65 -7.81 21.90 -7.29
CA GLN A 65 -8.59 21.02 -8.16
C GLN A 65 -9.38 20.02 -7.31
N PRO A 66 -10.73 20.04 -7.39
CA PRO A 66 -11.56 19.17 -6.57
C PRO A 66 -11.30 17.68 -6.86
N ARG A 67 -10.89 17.33 -8.09
CA ARG A 67 -10.51 15.96 -8.45
C ARG A 67 -9.31 15.46 -7.66
N ALA A 68 -8.25 16.27 -7.54
CA ALA A 68 -7.05 15.90 -6.79
C ALA A 68 -7.34 15.73 -5.29
N VAL A 69 -8.18 16.62 -4.74
CA VAL A 69 -8.62 16.54 -3.34
C VAL A 69 -9.46 15.29 -3.09
N ILE A 70 -10.43 14.99 -3.97
CA ILE A 70 -11.28 13.80 -3.85
C ILE A 70 -10.43 12.51 -3.95
N LEU A 71 -9.48 12.47 -4.88
CA LEU A 71 -8.54 11.34 -5.02
C LEU A 71 -7.64 11.19 -3.79
N ALA A 72 -7.16 12.29 -3.20
CA ALA A 72 -6.36 12.26 -1.98
C ALA A 72 -7.18 11.80 -0.76
N LEU A 73 -8.44 12.23 -0.66
CA LEU A 73 -9.35 11.82 0.41
C LEU A 73 -9.68 10.32 0.31
N ILE A 74 -10.02 9.84 -0.88
CA ILE A 74 -10.43 8.44 -1.07
C ILE A 74 -9.20 7.50 -1.08
N GLY A 75 -8.23 7.77 -1.94
CA GLY A 75 -7.06 6.90 -2.13
C GLY A 75 -6.00 7.05 -1.04
N GLY A 76 -5.95 8.20 -0.36
CA GLY A 76 -5.05 8.44 0.75
C GLY A 76 -5.71 8.16 2.09
N LEU A 77 -6.62 9.04 2.51
CA LEU A 77 -7.19 9.03 3.87
C LEU A 77 -8.09 7.83 4.12
N ALA A 78 -9.10 7.58 3.28
CA ALA A 78 -10.03 6.46 3.48
C ALA A 78 -9.30 5.12 3.39
N TYR A 79 -8.44 4.95 2.39
CA TYR A 79 -7.59 3.76 2.28
C TYR A 79 -6.71 3.53 3.51
N CYS A 80 -5.94 4.55 3.94
CA CYS A 80 -5.08 4.40 5.12
C CYS A 80 -5.92 4.04 6.34
N PHE A 81 -7.06 4.68 6.53
CA PHE A 81 -7.94 4.44 7.67
C PHE A 81 -8.46 3.00 7.69
N THR A 82 -8.96 2.48 6.56
CA THR A 82 -9.39 1.09 6.43
C THR A 82 -8.25 0.11 6.72
N VAL A 83 -7.05 0.38 6.22
CA VAL A 83 -5.87 -0.47 6.45
C VAL A 83 -5.46 -0.50 7.93
N TYR A 84 -5.40 0.66 8.59
CA TYR A 84 -5.01 0.71 9.99
C TYR A 84 -6.08 0.10 10.91
N ILE A 85 -7.38 0.24 10.59
CA ILE A 85 -8.42 -0.51 11.30
C ILE A 85 -8.24 -2.02 11.10
N ALA A 86 -7.94 -2.46 9.87
CA ALA A 86 -7.67 -3.87 9.61
C ALA A 86 -6.47 -4.40 10.40
N PHE A 87 -5.44 -3.58 10.63
CA PHE A 87 -4.27 -3.93 11.46
C PHE A 87 -4.60 -4.06 12.96
N LEU A 88 -5.68 -3.45 13.44
CA LEU A 88 -6.16 -3.68 14.82
C LEU A 88 -6.80 -5.06 14.99
N HIS A 89 -7.35 -5.63 13.91
CA HIS A 89 -8.05 -6.91 13.94
C HIS A 89 -7.20 -8.10 13.48
N ALA A 90 -6.18 -7.88 12.65
CA ALA A 90 -5.30 -8.92 12.13
C ALA A 90 -3.82 -8.56 12.34
N PRO A 91 -2.94 -9.55 12.66
CA PRO A 91 -1.52 -9.26 12.88
C PRO A 91 -0.89 -8.57 11.67
N ALA A 92 -0.12 -7.51 11.91
CA ALA A 92 0.46 -6.65 10.86
C ALA A 92 1.31 -7.42 9.82
N ALA A 93 1.89 -8.57 10.20
CA ALA A 93 2.61 -9.46 9.29
C ALA A 93 1.73 -9.98 8.15
N HIS A 94 0.50 -10.40 8.47
CA HIS A 94 -0.44 -10.96 7.51
C HIS A 94 -1.05 -9.87 6.65
N ALA A 95 -1.43 -8.77 7.29
CA ALA A 95 -2.09 -7.67 6.62
C ALA A 95 -1.16 -6.99 5.59
N ALA A 96 0.15 -6.93 5.81
CA ALA A 96 1.10 -6.40 4.83
C ALA A 96 1.19 -7.23 3.54
N ILE A 97 1.08 -8.56 3.63
CA ILE A 97 1.13 -9.46 2.47
C ILE A 97 -0.18 -9.36 1.67
N PHE A 98 -1.32 -9.41 2.37
CA PHE A 98 -2.62 -9.22 1.73
C PHE A 98 -2.77 -7.83 1.11
N LEU A 99 -2.28 -6.79 1.76
CA LEU A 99 -2.36 -5.44 1.23
C LEU A 99 -1.58 -5.31 -0.09
N ASN A 100 -0.31 -5.74 -0.11
CA ASN A 100 0.52 -5.64 -1.31
C ASN A 100 0.09 -6.61 -2.42
N GLY A 101 -0.48 -7.78 -2.08
CA GLY A 101 -0.97 -8.75 -3.05
C GLY A 101 -2.36 -8.42 -3.63
N CYS A 102 -3.26 -7.88 -2.81
CA CYS A 102 -4.62 -7.56 -3.25
C CYS A 102 -4.71 -6.26 -4.03
N ILE A 103 -3.86 -5.24 -3.77
CA ILE A 103 -3.87 -3.99 -4.55
C ILE A 103 -3.72 -4.23 -6.05
N PRO A 104 -2.68 -4.92 -6.56
CA PRO A 104 -2.52 -5.17 -7.98
C PRO A 104 -3.65 -6.06 -8.54
N LEU A 105 -4.20 -6.98 -7.74
CA LEU A 105 -5.33 -7.81 -8.14
C LEU A 105 -6.62 -6.99 -8.32
N CYS A 106 -6.98 -6.17 -7.32
CA CYS A 106 -8.08 -5.23 -7.40
C CYS A 106 -7.86 -4.20 -8.52
N THR A 107 -6.63 -3.74 -8.72
CA THR A 107 -6.29 -2.80 -9.81
C THR A 107 -6.49 -3.46 -11.17
N ALA A 108 -6.08 -4.72 -11.35
CA ALA A 108 -6.30 -5.46 -12.59
C ALA A 108 -7.79 -5.69 -12.86
N VAL A 109 -8.58 -6.04 -11.84
CA VAL A 109 -10.04 -6.18 -11.94
C VAL A 109 -10.70 -4.83 -12.26
N ALA A 110 -10.30 -3.75 -11.59
CA ALA A 110 -10.79 -2.41 -11.85
C ALA A 110 -10.42 -1.92 -13.26
N ALA A 111 -9.21 -2.23 -13.74
CA ALA A 111 -8.79 -1.91 -15.10
C ALA A 111 -9.67 -2.63 -16.14
N TYR A 112 -10.02 -3.88 -15.90
CA TYR A 112 -10.94 -4.62 -16.77
C TYR A 112 -12.36 -4.06 -16.74
N LEU A 113 -12.89 -3.74 -15.55
CA LEU A 113 -14.25 -3.21 -15.39
C LEU A 113 -14.40 -1.80 -15.97
N ILE A 114 -13.43 -0.91 -15.70
CA ILE A 114 -13.50 0.52 -16.05
C ILE A 114 -13.04 0.76 -17.49
N PHE A 115 -11.92 0.16 -17.89
CA PHE A 115 -11.30 0.44 -19.20
C PHE A 115 -11.63 -0.61 -20.27
N LYS A 116 -12.30 -1.72 -19.93
CA LYS A 116 -12.62 -2.84 -20.84
C LYS A 116 -11.40 -3.30 -21.67
N GLN A 117 -10.19 -3.15 -21.13
CA GLN A 117 -8.98 -3.58 -21.82
C GLN A 117 -8.92 -5.11 -21.79
N PRO A 118 -8.71 -5.78 -22.94
CA PRO A 118 -8.53 -7.22 -22.97
C PRO A 118 -7.27 -7.58 -22.18
N PHE A 119 -7.39 -8.51 -21.24
CA PHE A 119 -6.26 -9.00 -20.48
C PHE A 119 -5.25 -9.66 -21.42
N ASP A 120 -4.01 -9.17 -21.39
CA ASP A 120 -2.91 -9.85 -22.06
C ASP A 120 -2.58 -11.16 -21.33
N LYS A 121 -2.06 -12.16 -22.04
CA LYS A 121 -1.71 -13.48 -21.48
C LYS A 121 -0.74 -13.35 -20.30
N HIS A 122 0.14 -12.34 -20.34
CA HIS A 122 1.07 -12.03 -19.26
C HIS A 122 0.37 -11.48 -18.01
N THR A 123 -0.68 -10.66 -18.14
CA THR A 123 -1.46 -10.15 -17.01
C THR A 123 -2.23 -11.27 -16.31
N TRP A 124 -2.75 -12.21 -17.10
CA TRP A 124 -3.44 -13.39 -16.57
C TRP A 124 -2.49 -14.30 -15.79
N MET A 125 -1.27 -14.52 -16.31
CA MET A 125 -0.22 -15.27 -15.60
C MET A 125 0.17 -14.59 -14.27
N SER A 126 0.35 -13.27 -14.27
CA SER A 126 0.62 -12.51 -13.04
C SER A 126 -0.53 -12.62 -12.03
N LEU A 127 -1.78 -12.56 -12.48
CA LEU A 127 -2.96 -12.74 -11.62
C LEU A 127 -2.99 -14.12 -10.95
N VAL A 128 -2.74 -15.19 -11.71
CA VAL A 128 -2.68 -16.55 -11.18
C VAL A 128 -1.57 -16.70 -10.15
N ILE A 129 -0.38 -16.15 -10.42
CA ILE A 129 0.74 -16.19 -9.48
C ILE A 129 0.38 -15.44 -8.19
N MET A 130 -0.20 -14.23 -8.29
CA MET A 130 -0.64 -13.47 -7.11
C MET A 130 -1.72 -14.20 -6.30
N LEU A 131 -2.71 -14.81 -6.97
CA LEU A 131 -3.75 -15.62 -6.33
C LEU A 131 -3.16 -16.84 -5.61
N SER A 132 -2.23 -17.55 -6.27
CA SER A 132 -1.57 -18.71 -5.66
C SER A 132 -0.74 -18.33 -4.44
N ALA A 133 -0.02 -17.20 -4.48
CA ALA A 133 0.77 -16.70 -3.35
C ALA A 133 -0.13 -16.29 -2.18
N LEU A 134 -1.24 -15.62 -2.45
CA LEU A 134 -2.24 -15.27 -1.44
C LEU A 134 -2.89 -16.51 -0.81
N ALA A 135 -3.27 -17.51 -1.63
CA ALA A 135 -3.86 -18.76 -1.16
C ALA A 135 -2.88 -19.58 -0.32
N LEU A 136 -1.63 -19.71 -0.76
CA LEU A 136 -0.57 -20.41 -0.02
C LEU A 136 -0.30 -19.72 1.32
N MET A 137 -0.24 -18.39 1.34
CA MET A 137 -0.02 -17.67 2.58
C MET A 137 -1.22 -17.80 3.53
N SER A 138 -2.44 -17.70 3.03
CA SER A 138 -3.65 -17.95 3.83
C SER A 138 -3.67 -19.37 4.41
N TYR A 139 -3.18 -20.36 3.66
CA TYR A 139 -3.08 -21.75 4.13
C TYR A 139 -2.04 -21.90 5.24
N LEU A 140 -0.85 -21.31 5.08
CA LEU A 140 0.18 -21.30 6.11
C LEU A 140 -0.32 -20.65 7.41
N MET A 141 -1.08 -19.56 7.30
CA MET A 141 -1.68 -18.87 8.44
C MET A 141 -2.65 -19.74 9.23
N LEU A 142 -3.51 -20.50 8.53
CA LEU A 142 -4.44 -21.45 9.17
C LEU A 142 -3.68 -22.53 9.94
N HIS A 143 -2.55 -22.99 9.40
CA HIS A 143 -1.70 -24.00 10.03
C HIS A 143 -0.95 -23.46 11.25
N GLU A 144 -0.47 -22.22 11.20
CA GLU A 144 0.23 -21.57 12.31
C GLU A 144 -0.70 -21.27 13.50
N GLN A 145 -1.98 -20.93 13.23
CA GLN A 145 -3.00 -20.78 14.29
C GLN A 145 -3.34 -22.10 14.99
N THR A 146 -3.30 -23.25 14.29
CA THR A 146 -3.57 -24.56 14.91
C THR A 146 -2.47 -25.05 15.86
N THR A 147 -1.23 -24.59 15.71
CA THR A 147 -0.11 -25.00 16.58
C THR A 147 -0.01 -24.22 17.89
N VAL A 148 -0.70 -23.08 18.03
CA VAL A 148 -0.64 -22.23 19.25
C VAL A 148 -1.70 -22.64 20.29
N PHE A 149 -2.67 -23.46 19.92
CA PHE A 149 -3.71 -23.99 20.82
C PHE A 149 -3.50 -25.47 21.21
N GLY A 150 -2.33 -26.05 20.92
CA GLY A 150 -1.95 -27.42 21.28
C GLY A 150 -0.99 -27.47 22.46
#